data_AF-A0A2E8L1Y1-F1
#
_entry.id   AF-A0A2E8L1Y1-F1
#
_cell.length_a   1.000
_cell.length_b   1.000
_cell.length_c   1.000
_cell.angle_alpha   90.00
_cell.angle_beta   90.00
_cell.angle_gamma   90.00
#
_symmetry.space_group_name_H-M   'P 1'
#
loop_
_entity.id
_entity.type
_entity.pdbx_description
1 polymer ?
#
loop_
_entity_poly.entity_id
_entity_poly.type
_entity_poly.pdbx_seq_one_letter_code
_entity_poly.pdbx_strand_id
1 'polypeptide(L)'
;MATAEGEQHPLGIYYKIWGLLFVLSAFSYAVDYFEVQGAMRWALVLFFMVMKAGFITAFFMHVVWERMALVLTILGPPVVLLLLIGLMAVEGAYIEETRFNYRGHDRNAVALGPDDLHHDETHHGEENAH
;
A
#
# COMPACT_ATOMS: atom_id res chain seq x y z
N MET A 1 -37.47 16.69 -44.88
CA MET A 1 -36.08 16.20 -44.79
C MET A 1 -35.74 16.16 -43.31
N ALA A 2 -35.62 14.96 -42.74
CA ALA A 2 -35.36 14.77 -41.32
C ALA A 2 -33.86 14.85 -41.07
N THR A 3 -33.38 15.94 -40.48
CA THR A 3 -32.04 16.03 -39.90
C THR A 3 -32.07 15.30 -38.56
N ALA A 4 -31.89 13.98 -38.64
CA ALA A 4 -31.63 13.13 -37.48
C ALA A 4 -30.15 13.26 -37.09
N GLU A 5 -29.75 14.41 -36.57
CA GLU A 5 -28.49 14.55 -35.83
C GLU A 5 -28.83 14.40 -34.35
N GLY A 6 -29.07 13.15 -33.96
CA GLY A 6 -28.90 12.79 -32.57
C GLY A 6 -27.44 13.06 -32.22
N GLU A 7 -27.20 13.95 -31.27
CA GLU A 7 -25.95 14.02 -30.50
C GLU A 7 -25.76 12.67 -29.78
N GLN A 8 -25.38 11.67 -30.56
CA GLN A 8 -25.15 10.30 -30.15
C GLN A 8 -23.74 10.24 -29.59
N HIS A 9 -23.72 10.03 -28.28
CA HIS A 9 -22.56 10.10 -27.40
C HIS A 9 -21.27 9.44 -27.94
N PRO A 10 -20.12 10.03 -27.60
CA PRO A 10 -18.85 9.91 -28.32
C PRO A 10 -18.20 8.52 -28.22
N LEU A 11 -18.53 7.65 -29.18
CA LEU A 11 -17.87 6.35 -29.41
C LEU A 11 -16.33 6.46 -29.47
N GLY A 12 -15.81 7.59 -29.96
CA GLY A 12 -14.37 7.84 -30.06
C GLY A 12 -13.63 7.90 -28.72
N ILE A 13 -14.30 8.27 -27.61
CA ILE A 13 -13.67 8.27 -26.29
C ILE A 13 -13.40 6.83 -25.82
N TYR A 14 -14.38 5.93 -25.96
CA TYR A 14 -14.24 4.53 -25.54
C TYR A 14 -13.09 3.80 -26.26
N TYR A 15 -12.92 4.02 -27.56
CA TYR A 15 -11.80 3.43 -28.30
C TYR A 15 -10.43 3.95 -27.84
N LYS A 16 -10.32 5.24 -27.46
CA LYS A 16 -9.08 5.79 -26.90
C LYS A 16 -8.75 5.17 -25.54
N ILE A 17 -9.74 5.05 -24.66
CA ILE A 17 -9.58 4.43 -23.34
C ILE A 17 -9.22 2.96 -23.48
N TRP A 18 -9.89 2.24 -24.39
CA TRP A 18 -9.58 0.85 -24.69
C TRP A 18 -8.12 0.67 -25.16
N GLY A 19 -7.66 1.52 -26.09
CA GLY A 19 -6.26 1.51 -26.52
C GLY A 19 -5.29 1.82 -25.38
N LEU A 20 -5.65 2.75 -24.49
CA LEU A 20 -4.82 3.10 -23.35
C LEU A 20 -4.76 1.97 -22.31
N LEU A 21 -5.87 1.29 -22.00
CA LEU A 21 -5.87 0.09 -21.15
C LEU A 21 -5.04 -1.04 -21.76
N PHE A 22 -5.09 -1.21 -23.08
CA PHE A 22 -4.28 -2.21 -23.78
C PHE A 22 -2.79 -1.91 -23.61
N VAL A 23 -2.37 -0.68 -23.88
CA VAL A 23 -0.98 -0.23 -23.70
C VAL A 23 -0.53 -0.37 -22.25
N LEU A 24 -1.37 0.03 -21.30
CA LEU A 24 -1.09 -0.12 -19.87
C LEU A 24 -0.93 -1.59 -19.46
N SER A 25 -1.74 -2.49 -20.01
CA SER A 25 -1.62 -3.93 -19.77
C SER A 25 -0.33 -4.50 -20.36
N ALA A 26 0.09 -4.01 -21.54
CA ALA A 26 1.37 -4.38 -22.13
C ALA A 26 2.56 -3.88 -21.28
N PHE A 27 2.49 -2.67 -20.72
CA PHE A 27 3.51 -2.16 -19.80
C PHE A 27 3.58 -2.97 -18.49
N SER A 28 2.43 -3.37 -17.94
CA SER A 28 2.40 -4.28 -16.78
C SER A 28 3.13 -5.59 -17.08
N TYR A 29 2.90 -6.18 -18.26
CA TYR A 29 3.59 -7.38 -18.69
C TYR A 29 5.08 -7.15 -18.96
N ALA A 30 5.45 -6.00 -19.50
CA ALA A 30 6.85 -5.64 -19.73
C ALA A 30 7.63 -5.55 -18.40
N VAL A 31 7.02 -5.02 -17.34
CA VAL A 31 7.65 -5.04 -16.01
C VAL A 31 7.88 -6.45 -15.49
N ASP A 32 6.91 -7.35 -15.69
CA ASP A 32 7.09 -8.76 -15.32
C ASP A 32 8.19 -9.42 -16.19
N TYR A 33 8.36 -9.00 -17.44
CA TYR A 33 9.41 -9.48 -18.34
C TYR A 33 10.82 -9.02 -17.98
N PHE A 34 10.97 -7.81 -17.43
CA PHE A 34 12.29 -7.28 -17.02
C PHE A 34 12.83 -7.89 -15.72
N GLU A 35 12.14 -8.89 -15.14
CA GLU A 35 12.56 -9.66 -13.96
C GLU A 35 13.11 -8.79 -12.82
N VAL A 36 12.51 -7.62 -12.61
CA VAL A 36 12.98 -6.68 -11.59
C VAL A 36 12.84 -7.34 -10.22
N GLN A 37 13.95 -7.54 -9.50
CA GLN A 37 13.95 -8.24 -8.21
C GLN A 37 13.76 -7.28 -7.04
N GLY A 38 13.17 -7.78 -5.94
CA GLY A 38 13.01 -7.04 -4.68
C GLY A 38 11.84 -6.05 -4.65
N ALA A 39 12.00 -4.97 -3.88
CA ALA A 39 10.96 -3.97 -3.63
C ALA A 39 10.48 -3.23 -4.91
N MET A 40 11.33 -3.14 -5.93
CA MET A 40 11.00 -2.50 -7.20
C MET A 40 9.87 -3.23 -7.95
N ARG A 41 9.82 -4.57 -7.86
CA ARG A 41 8.72 -5.36 -8.44
C ARG A 41 7.39 -5.03 -7.78
N TRP A 42 7.40 -5.02 -6.45
CA TRP A 42 6.22 -4.72 -5.65
C TRP A 42 5.67 -3.33 -5.94
N ALA A 43 6.55 -2.33 -6.00
CA ALA A 43 6.16 -0.96 -6.33
C ALA A 43 5.55 -0.85 -7.74
N LEU A 44 6.18 -1.45 -8.74
CA LEU A 44 5.68 -1.40 -10.12
C LEU A 44 4.37 -2.16 -10.29
N VAL A 45 4.24 -3.36 -9.71
CA VAL A 45 2.99 -4.13 -9.76
C VAL A 45 1.85 -3.35 -9.10
N LEU A 46 2.07 -2.80 -7.90
CA LEU A 46 1.07 -1.95 -7.25
C LEU A 46 0.72 -0.72 -8.11
N PHE A 47 1.72 -0.09 -8.72
CA PHE A 47 1.53 1.08 -9.56
C PHE A 47 0.66 0.78 -10.77
N PHE A 48 0.93 -0.29 -11.52
CA PHE A 48 0.08 -0.71 -12.64
C PHE A 48 -1.32 -1.16 -12.18
N MET A 49 -1.42 -1.79 -11.01
CA MET A 49 -2.69 -2.21 -10.42
C MET A 49 -3.59 -1.01 -10.12
N VAL A 50 -3.06 0.01 -9.42
CA VAL A 50 -3.79 1.24 -9.09
C VAL A 50 -4.09 2.05 -10.36
N MET A 51 -3.12 2.16 -11.28
CA MET A 51 -3.32 2.92 -12.51
C MET A 51 -4.43 2.32 -13.38
N LYS A 52 -4.45 0.99 -13.55
CA LYS A 52 -5.52 0.35 -14.34
C LYS A 52 -6.87 0.43 -13.60
N ALA A 53 -6.89 0.22 -12.29
CA ALA A 53 -8.12 0.34 -11.50
C ALA A 53 -8.69 1.76 -11.57
N GLY A 54 -7.84 2.79 -11.44
CA GLY A 54 -8.22 4.19 -11.59
C GLY A 54 -8.76 4.52 -12.99
N PHE A 55 -8.13 3.99 -14.04
CA PHE A 55 -8.63 4.15 -15.41
C PHE A 55 -10.00 3.49 -15.62
N ILE A 56 -10.20 2.29 -15.06
CA ILE A 56 -11.49 1.59 -15.11
C ILE A 56 -12.55 2.38 -14.32
N THR A 57 -12.24 2.83 -13.11
CA THR A 57 -13.16 3.62 -12.29
C THR A 57 -13.54 4.93 -12.96
N ALA A 58 -12.57 5.67 -13.52
CA ALA A 58 -12.81 6.96 -14.16
C ALA A 58 -13.75 6.86 -15.38
N PHE A 59 -13.58 5.83 -16.21
CA PHE A 59 -14.24 5.77 -17.51
C PHE A 59 -15.30 4.68 -17.65
N PHE A 60 -15.07 3.48 -17.13
CA PHE A 60 -16.08 2.41 -17.18
C PHE A 60 -17.15 2.58 -16.11
N MET A 61 -16.78 3.05 -14.92
CA MET A 61 -17.69 3.21 -13.78
C MET A 61 -18.36 4.60 -13.70
N HIS A 62 -18.23 5.45 -14.73
CA HIS A 62 -18.96 6.72 -14.88
C HIS A 62 -18.59 7.86 -13.90
N VAL A 63 -17.32 8.29 -13.84
CA VAL A 63 -16.95 9.55 -13.15
C VAL A 63 -17.29 10.80 -13.97
N VAL A 64 -17.43 10.66 -15.29
CA VAL A 64 -17.67 11.81 -16.18
C VAL A 64 -19.15 12.21 -16.25
N TRP A 65 -20.09 11.39 -15.74
CA TRP A 65 -21.51 11.63 -16.04
C TRP A 65 -22.56 11.34 -14.97
N GLU A 66 -22.23 10.82 -13.79
CA GLU A 66 -23.19 10.71 -12.68
C GLU A 66 -22.62 11.01 -11.29
N ARG A 67 -23.55 11.13 -10.32
CA ARG A 67 -23.44 11.71 -8.97
C ARG A 67 -22.18 11.25 -8.22
N MET A 68 -21.42 12.22 -7.68
CA MET A 68 -20.24 11.99 -6.83
C MET A 68 -20.49 11.02 -5.65
N ALA A 69 -21.75 10.89 -5.23
CA ALA A 69 -22.17 9.95 -4.19
C ALA A 69 -21.83 8.48 -4.53
N LEU A 70 -21.93 8.04 -5.79
CA LEU A 70 -21.61 6.64 -6.15
C LEU A 70 -20.12 6.36 -6.08
N VAL A 71 -19.31 7.33 -6.48
CA VAL A 71 -17.84 7.26 -6.38
C VAL A 71 -17.43 7.18 -4.91
N LEU A 72 -18.01 8.01 -4.05
CA LEU A 72 -17.71 7.98 -2.62
C LEU A 72 -18.18 6.69 -1.95
N THR A 73 -19.30 6.09 -2.39
CA THR A 73 -19.76 4.80 -1.83
C THR A 73 -18.84 3.64 -2.19
N ILE A 74 -18.25 3.62 -3.39
CA ILE A 74 -17.39 2.52 -3.85
C ILE A 74 -15.94 2.72 -3.43
N LEU A 75 -15.41 3.94 -3.57
CA LEU A 75 -14.01 4.26 -3.28
C LEU A 75 -13.80 4.78 -1.86
N GLY A 76 -14.84 5.32 -1.22
CA GLY A 76 -14.76 5.83 0.15
C GLY A 76 -14.37 4.76 1.18
N PRO A 77 -15.00 3.58 1.23
CA PRO A 77 -14.62 2.55 2.21
C PRO A 77 -13.15 2.11 2.06
N PRO A 78 -12.63 1.79 0.86
CA PRO A 78 -11.21 1.51 0.67
C PRO A 78 -10.28 2.66 1.09
N VAL A 79 -10.62 3.90 0.75
CA VAL A 79 -9.77 5.07 1.08
C VAL A 79 -9.72 5.34 2.58
N VAL A 80 -10.86 5.24 3.27
CA VAL A 80 -10.91 5.40 4.73
C VAL A 80 -10.10 4.31 5.42
N LEU A 81 -10.18 3.06 4.94
CA LEU A 81 -9.37 1.97 5.46
C LEU A 81 -7.87 2.20 5.25
N LEU A 82 -7.46 2.65 4.06
CA LEU A 82 -6.06 2.99 3.79
C LEU A 82 -5.56 4.12 4.68
N LEU A 83 -6.39 5.15 4.90
CA LEU A 83 -6.08 6.25 5.81
C LEU A 83 -5.91 5.75 7.25
N LEU A 84 -6.82 4.89 7.72
CA LEU A 84 -6.76 4.32 9.06
C LEU A 84 -5.51 3.45 9.26
N ILE A 85 -5.18 2.61 8.27
CA ILE A 85 -3.96 1.80 8.28
C ILE A 85 -2.72 2.72 8.31
N GLY A 86 -2.71 3.80 7.52
CA GLY A 86 -1.62 4.78 7.51
C GLY A 86 -1.43 5.48 8.86
N LEU A 87 -2.52 5.93 9.49
CA LEU A 87 -2.46 6.54 10.83
C LEU A 87 -1.96 5.55 11.88
N MET A 88 -2.47 4.31 11.86
CA MET A 88 -2.03 3.25 12.78
C MET A 88 -0.55 2.89 12.57
N ALA A 89 -0.04 2.93 11.34
CA ALA A 89 1.38 2.70 11.07
C ALA A 89 2.25 3.83 11.64
N VAL A 90 1.84 5.09 11.50
CA VAL A 90 2.56 6.25 12.06
C VAL A 90 2.55 6.22 13.59
N GLU A 91 1.39 5.96 14.19
CA GLU A 91 1.27 5.83 15.64
C GLU A 91 2.10 4.65 16.16
N GLY A 92 2.08 3.51 15.47
CA GLY A 92 2.91 2.35 15.79
C GLY A 92 4.40 2.70 15.87
N ALA A 93 4.91 3.45 14.89
CA ALA A 93 6.30 3.90 14.87
C ALA A 93 6.62 4.88 16.03
N TYR A 94 5.71 5.81 16.34
CA TYR A 94 5.89 6.76 17.45
C TYR A 94 5.91 6.06 18.82
N ILE A 95 5.01 5.08 19.04
CA ILE A 95 4.97 4.32 20.29
C ILE A 95 6.21 3.41 20.42
N GLU A 96 6.71 2.86 19.32
CA GLU A 96 7.97 2.11 19.30
C GLU A 96 9.16 2.99 19.69
N GLU A 97 9.27 4.18 19.11
CA GLU A 97 10.35 5.13 19.40
C GLU A 97 10.32 5.63 20.85
N THR A 98 9.13 5.93 21.39
CA THR A 98 8.99 6.35 22.79
C THR A 98 9.33 5.23 23.77
N ARG A 99 9.03 3.96 23.45
CA ARG A 99 9.48 2.82 24.26
C ARG A 99 10.99 2.66 24.25
N PHE A 100 11.63 2.82 23.10
CA PHE A 100 13.09 2.76 22.99
C PHE A 100 13.73 3.87 23.84
N ASN A 101 13.31 5.12 23.66
CA ASN A 101 13.91 6.28 24.32
C ASN A 101 13.70 6.34 25.84
N TYR A 102 12.53 5.93 26.33
CA TYR A 102 12.18 6.11 27.75
C TYR A 102 12.12 4.82 28.56
N ARG A 103 11.83 3.68 27.94
CA ARG A 103 11.74 2.38 28.64
C ARG A 103 12.97 1.49 28.40
N GLY A 104 13.97 1.97 27.66
CA GLY A 104 15.20 1.22 27.37
C GLY A 104 14.97 -0.07 26.58
N HIS A 105 13.81 -0.18 25.91
CA HIS A 105 13.45 -1.37 25.16
C HIS A 105 14.27 -1.41 23.88
N ASP A 106 15.14 -2.40 23.70
CA ASP A 106 15.92 -2.53 22.47
C ASP A 106 15.03 -3.03 21.33
N ARG A 107 15.02 -2.31 20.20
CA ARG A 107 14.30 -2.67 18.97
C ARG A 107 14.73 -4.03 18.42
N ASN A 108 15.97 -4.43 18.72
CA ASN A 108 16.58 -5.67 18.27
C ASN A 108 16.72 -6.70 19.41
N ALA A 109 16.03 -6.50 20.54
CA ALA A 109 16.09 -7.43 21.66
C ALA A 109 15.64 -8.83 21.21
N VAL A 110 16.57 -9.79 21.22
CA VAL A 110 16.26 -11.21 21.10
C VAL A 110 15.65 -11.66 22.42
N ALA A 111 14.58 -12.47 22.35
CA ALA A 111 13.96 -13.02 23.54
C ALA A 111 15.01 -13.80 24.35
N LEU A 112 15.19 -13.42 25.62
CA LEU A 112 16.12 -14.09 26.54
C LEU A 112 15.79 -15.59 26.61
N GLY A 113 16.77 -16.42 26.27
CA GLY A 113 16.67 -17.86 26.43
C GLY A 113 16.78 -18.25 27.91
N PRO A 114 16.41 -19.48 28.28
CA PRO A 114 16.63 -20.00 29.63
C PRO A 114 18.10 -19.88 30.08
N ASP A 115 19.04 -19.96 29.14
CA ASP A 115 20.48 -19.92 29.39
C ASP A 115 21.00 -18.50 29.74
N ASP A 116 20.32 -17.44 29.28
CA ASP A 116 20.72 -16.04 29.52
C ASP A 116 20.29 -15.53 30.92
N LEU A 117 19.37 -16.23 31.57
CA LEU A 117 18.83 -15.87 32.90
C LEU A 117 19.73 -16.30 34.07
N HIS A 118 20.71 -17.18 33.83
CA HIS A 118 21.52 -17.81 34.88
C HIS A 118 22.91 -17.20 35.09
N HIS A 119 23.26 -16.13 34.36
CA HIS A 119 24.63 -15.60 34.36
C HIS A 119 24.93 -14.54 35.44
N ASP A 120 23.94 -14.11 36.23
CA ASP A 120 24.10 -13.01 37.22
C ASP A 120 24.36 -13.44 38.68
N GLU A 121 24.28 -14.73 39.02
CA GLU A 121 24.39 -15.17 40.43
C GLU A 121 25.80 -15.62 40.89
N THR A 122 26.80 -15.72 40.02
CA THR A 122 28.09 -16.36 40.37
C THR A 122 29.26 -15.42 40.70
N HIS A 123 29.07 -14.11 40.80
CA HIS A 123 30.18 -13.15 41.03
C HIS A 123 30.12 -12.33 42.34
N HIS A 124 29.56 -12.87 43.43
CA HIS A 124 29.57 -12.20 44.74
C HIS A 124 30.11 -13.04 45.93
N GLY A 125 30.84 -14.14 45.66
CA GLY A 125 31.24 -15.10 46.71
C GLY A 125 32.73 -15.14 47.11
N GLU A 126 33.66 -14.53 46.37
CA GLU A 126 35.10 -14.68 46.61
C GLU A 126 35.80 -13.32 46.78
N GLU A 127 35.50 -12.59 47.86
CA GLU A 127 36.37 -11.45 48.26
C GLU A 127 36.52 -11.28 49.77
N ASN A 128 36.14 -12.27 50.60
CA ASN A 128 36.30 -12.22 52.05
C ASN A 128 36.85 -13.53 52.62
N ALA A 129 38.12 -13.84 52.35
CA ALA A 129 38.90 -14.76 53.17
C ALA A 129 40.42 -14.52 52.96
N HIS A 130 40.90 -13.40 53.52
CA HIS A 130 42.29 -13.26 53.96
C HIS A 130 42.35 -13.50 55.47
#